data_AF-C1E5Z8-F1
#
_entry.id   AF-C1E5Z8-F1
#
_cell.length_a   1.000
_cell.length_b   1.000
_cell.length_c   1.000
_cell.angle_alpha   90.00
_cell.angle_beta   90.00
_cell.angle_gamma   90.00
#
_symmetry.space_group_name_H-M   'P 1'
#
loop_
_entity.id
_entity.type
_entity.pdbx_description
1 polymer ?
#
loop_
_entity_poly.entity_id
_entity_poly.type
_entity_poly.pdbx_seq_one_letter_code
_entity_poly.pdbx_strand_id
1 'polypeptide(L)'
;MATEKFAEQQNIGDLRKEDPCLLFFKQNATALIGAALILQICFLGTISFLTATARQLDAALLFLSLLAKTVFLTLLLYGTGWCVENRGWRVAYTRKIIHVAFFAVPFWFDAHMPLSEAESVIWALWNINMVGWILLLITKPVRRLIPIVQTMYASSDRPEDKGLSQIYAWIQIPLSIVIIGGFSVVLRVMGAAKWTMIPILAVAIGDGLAEPVAVFWEDRKWFGGTHKYRTRGLFSGDRVFTRSIEGSGTVFVGTLVSVLIYLNTMSNGQLIFFVCVLPIVITILEMVAPHSLDNPFLLFFGYLITCCASLI
;
A
#
# COMPACT_ATOMS: atom_id res chain seq x y z
N MET A 1 16.01 -23.12 22.17
CA MET A 1 14.74 -22.45 22.51
C MET A 1 14.23 -21.47 21.42
N ALA A 2 14.66 -21.56 20.15
CA ALA A 2 14.20 -20.67 19.08
C ALA A 2 13.03 -21.24 18.24
N THR A 3 12.60 -22.48 18.50
CA THR A 3 11.77 -23.27 17.58
C THR A 3 10.26 -23.16 17.80
N GLU A 4 9.79 -22.59 18.93
CA GLU A 4 8.35 -22.48 19.23
C GLU A 4 7.73 -21.10 18.96
N LYS A 5 8.53 -20.07 18.64
CA LYS A 5 8.00 -18.71 18.44
C LYS A 5 7.14 -18.53 17.17
N PHE A 6 7.06 -19.54 16.30
CA PHE A 6 6.46 -19.42 14.97
C PHE A 6 5.61 -20.64 14.57
N ALA A 7 4.70 -21.08 15.44
CA ALA A 7 3.68 -22.07 15.08
C ALA A 7 2.70 -21.48 14.04
N GLU A 8 3.02 -21.66 12.76
CA GLU A 8 2.16 -21.34 11.61
C GLU A 8 1.59 -22.64 11.06
N GLN A 9 0.27 -22.87 11.15
CA GLN A 9 -0.42 -23.75 10.22
C GLN A 9 -1.93 -23.53 10.24
N GLN A 10 -2.44 -22.75 9.28
CA GLN A 10 -3.77 -23.01 8.73
C GLN A 10 -3.61 -24.21 7.78
N ASN A 11 -4.34 -25.29 8.07
CA ASN A 11 -4.14 -26.58 7.42
C ASN A 11 -4.53 -26.49 5.94
N ILE A 12 -3.80 -27.14 5.04
CA ILE A 12 -4.08 -27.08 3.58
C ILE A 12 -5.48 -27.61 3.26
N GLY A 13 -5.99 -28.54 4.08
CA GLY A 13 -7.35 -29.07 3.97
C GLY A 13 -8.45 -28.02 4.19
N ASP A 14 -8.21 -27.04 5.07
CA ASP A 14 -9.18 -25.99 5.40
C ASP A 14 -9.24 -24.94 4.27
N LEU A 15 -8.09 -24.58 3.71
CA LEU A 15 -7.99 -23.68 2.55
C LEU A 15 -8.66 -24.25 1.28
N ARG A 16 -8.65 -25.58 1.12
CA ARG A 16 -9.26 -26.28 -0.03
C ARG A 16 -10.78 -26.08 -0.10
N LYS A 17 -11.43 -25.79 1.03
CA LYS A 17 -12.88 -25.57 1.12
C LYS A 17 -13.28 -24.10 1.01
N GLU A 18 -12.38 -23.16 1.31
CA GLU A 18 -12.73 -21.74 1.48
C GLU A 18 -12.30 -20.83 0.32
N ASP A 19 -11.17 -21.08 -0.36
CA ASP A 19 -10.73 -20.22 -1.47
C ASP A 19 -9.76 -20.95 -2.45
N PRO A 20 -10.22 -21.36 -3.65
CA PRO A 20 -9.39 -22.05 -4.64
C PRO A 20 -8.27 -21.17 -5.22
N CYS A 21 -8.43 -19.85 -5.23
CA CYS A 21 -7.40 -18.92 -5.73
C CYS A 21 -6.23 -18.89 -4.74
N LEU A 22 -6.52 -18.76 -3.45
CA LEU A 22 -5.48 -18.75 -2.41
C LEU A 22 -4.70 -20.07 -2.35
N LEU A 23 -5.40 -21.19 -2.58
CA LEU A 23 -4.78 -22.50 -2.68
C LEU A 23 -3.77 -22.58 -3.85
N PHE A 24 -4.11 -22.02 -5.01
CA PHE A 24 -3.21 -21.96 -6.16
C PHE A 24 -1.90 -21.23 -5.81
N PHE A 25 -1.99 -20.05 -5.16
CA PHE A 25 -0.81 -19.30 -4.74
C PHE A 25 0.04 -20.07 -3.72
N LYS A 26 -0.58 -20.74 -2.75
CA LYS A 26 0.14 -21.51 -1.73
C LYS A 26 0.83 -22.74 -2.31
N GLN A 27 0.19 -23.47 -3.22
CA GLN A 27 0.74 -24.65 -3.87
C GLN A 27 1.90 -24.32 -4.81
N ASN A 28 1.80 -23.20 -5.53
CA ASN A 28 2.79 -22.78 -6.53
C ASN A 28 3.80 -21.76 -5.98
N ALA A 29 3.87 -21.55 -4.66
CA ALA A 29 4.63 -20.46 -4.05
C ALA A 29 6.11 -20.43 -4.46
N THR A 30 6.77 -21.60 -4.55
CA THR A 30 8.19 -21.69 -4.95
C THR A 30 8.40 -21.29 -6.40
N ALA A 31 7.55 -21.78 -7.31
CA ALA A 31 7.58 -21.41 -8.73
C ALA A 31 7.28 -19.92 -8.93
N LEU A 32 6.31 -19.37 -8.19
CA LEU A 32 5.94 -17.96 -8.24
C LEU A 32 7.07 -17.05 -7.72
N ILE A 33 7.76 -17.42 -6.64
CA ILE A 33 8.94 -16.69 -6.15
C ILE A 33 10.06 -16.74 -7.20
N GLY A 34 10.30 -17.90 -7.83
CA GLY A 34 11.29 -18.03 -8.90
C GLY A 34 10.96 -17.16 -10.12
N ALA A 35 9.69 -17.16 -10.56
CA ALA A 35 9.22 -16.30 -11.65
C ALA A 35 9.33 -14.81 -11.30
N ALA A 36 8.97 -14.42 -10.07
CA ALA A 36 9.11 -13.05 -9.59
C ALA A 36 10.57 -12.60 -9.55
N LEU A 37 11.51 -13.47 -9.15
CA LEU A 37 12.94 -13.18 -9.17
C LEU A 37 13.45 -12.95 -10.60
N ILE A 38 13.08 -13.81 -11.54
CA ILE A 38 13.43 -13.66 -12.96
C ILE A 38 12.88 -12.34 -13.50
N LEU A 39 11.60 -12.07 -13.26
CA LEU A 39 10.96 -10.82 -13.68
C LEU A 39 11.68 -9.60 -13.10
N GLN A 40 12.06 -9.65 -11.82
CA GLN A 40 12.77 -8.56 -11.15
C GLN A 40 14.16 -8.32 -11.72
N ILE A 41 14.90 -9.37 -12.08
CA ILE A 41 16.22 -9.28 -12.72
C ILE A 41 16.08 -8.72 -14.14
N CYS A 42 15.12 -9.19 -14.92
CA CYS A 42 14.83 -8.64 -16.24
C CYS A 42 14.45 -7.17 -16.15
N PHE A 43 13.58 -6.82 -15.21
CA PHE A 43 13.16 -5.45 -14.97
C PHE A 43 14.34 -4.55 -14.55
N LEU A 44 15.24 -5.05 -13.68
CA LEU A 44 16.48 -4.37 -13.32
C LEU A 44 17.37 -4.10 -14.55
N GLY A 45 17.51 -5.08 -15.45
CA GLY A 45 18.23 -4.91 -16.71
C GLY A 45 17.63 -3.83 -17.59
N THR A 46 16.30 -3.84 -17.76
CA THR A 46 15.57 -2.83 -18.54
C THR A 46 15.74 -1.43 -17.97
N ILE A 47 15.52 -1.23 -16.67
CA ILE A 47 15.65 0.10 -16.05
C ILE A 47 17.10 0.58 -16.08
N SER A 48 18.09 -0.31 -15.94
CA SER A 48 19.52 0.03 -16.06
C SER A 48 19.86 0.49 -17.47
N PHE A 49 19.33 -0.18 -18.50
CA PHE A 49 19.49 0.24 -19.90
C PHE A 49 18.84 1.61 -20.17
N LEU A 50 17.61 1.84 -19.67
CA LEU A 50 16.94 3.13 -19.81
C LEU A 50 17.71 4.25 -19.10
N THR A 51 18.24 3.96 -17.90
CA THR A 51 19.07 4.89 -17.12
C THR A 51 20.36 5.23 -17.88
N ALA A 52 21.01 4.24 -18.49
CA ALA A 52 22.25 4.43 -19.24
C ALA A 52 22.06 5.18 -20.57
N THR A 53 20.88 5.09 -21.18
CA THR A 53 20.56 5.78 -22.44
C THR A 53 19.97 7.18 -22.24
N ALA A 54 19.58 7.53 -21.01
CA ALA A 54 19.10 8.85 -20.65
C ALA A 54 20.26 9.86 -20.59
N ARG A 55 20.34 10.74 -21.60
CA ARG A 55 21.44 11.71 -21.76
C ARG A 55 21.41 12.88 -20.76
N GLN A 56 20.26 13.15 -20.14
CA GLN A 56 20.07 14.32 -19.26
C GLN A 56 19.96 13.92 -17.77
N LEU A 57 20.14 12.63 -17.47
CA LEU A 57 19.89 12.09 -16.15
C LEU A 57 21.08 12.31 -15.23
N ASP A 58 20.83 13.02 -14.13
CA ASP A 58 21.76 13.03 -13.01
C ASP A 58 21.69 11.68 -12.27
N ALA A 59 22.48 10.73 -12.77
CA ALA A 59 22.56 9.39 -12.20
C ALA A 59 23.03 9.41 -10.73
N ALA A 60 23.91 10.34 -10.35
CA ALA A 60 24.40 10.44 -8.98
C ALA A 60 23.26 10.84 -8.03
N LEU A 61 22.49 11.87 -8.41
CA LEU A 61 21.32 12.30 -7.63
C LEU A 61 20.24 11.21 -7.57
N LEU A 62 19.99 10.52 -8.68
CA LEU A 62 19.05 9.39 -8.73
C LEU A 62 19.44 8.30 -7.73
N PHE A 63 20.68 7.80 -7.77
CA PHE A 63 21.12 6.73 -6.90
C PHE A 63 21.25 7.17 -5.45
N LEU A 64 21.61 8.43 -5.19
CA LEU A 64 21.61 8.98 -3.84
C LEU A 64 20.19 9.03 -3.26
N SER A 65 19.21 9.50 -4.04
CA SER A 65 17.80 9.50 -3.66
C SER A 65 17.28 8.09 -3.40
N LEU A 66 17.61 7.13 -4.28
CA LEU A 66 17.22 5.73 -4.13
C LEU A 66 17.82 5.09 -2.87
N LEU A 67 19.12 5.34 -2.62
CA LEU A 67 19.81 4.87 -1.42
C LEU A 67 19.18 5.45 -0.16
N ALA A 68 18.91 6.76 -0.14
CA ALA A 68 18.30 7.43 1.00
C ALA A 68 16.91 6.86 1.32
N LYS A 69 16.05 6.67 0.30
CA LYS A 69 14.73 6.03 0.45
C LYS A 69 14.85 4.60 0.97
N THR A 70 15.75 3.81 0.40
CA THR A 70 15.94 2.40 0.77
C THR A 70 16.39 2.29 2.22
N VAL A 71 17.42 3.05 2.62
CA VAL A 71 17.91 3.09 4.00
C VAL A 71 16.80 3.52 4.95
N PHE A 72 16.08 4.59 4.63
CA PHE A 72 15.00 5.09 5.47
C PHE A 72 13.88 4.05 5.67
N LEU A 73 13.38 3.46 4.57
CA LEU A 73 12.32 2.45 4.63
C LEU A 73 12.77 1.17 5.34
N THR A 74 14.01 0.72 5.12
CA THR A 74 14.57 -0.44 5.82
C THR A 74 14.71 -0.18 7.32
N LEU A 75 15.21 0.99 7.73
CA LEU A 75 15.29 1.37 9.14
C LEU A 75 13.91 1.49 9.78
N LEU A 76 12.92 2.02 9.06
CA LEU A 76 11.55 2.13 9.54
C LEU A 76 10.91 0.73 9.72
N LEU A 77 11.04 -0.15 8.74
CA LEU A 77 10.57 -1.54 8.80
C LEU A 77 11.20 -2.28 9.98
N TYR A 78 12.53 -2.18 10.11
CA TYR A 78 13.25 -2.83 11.21
C TYR A 78 12.85 -2.24 12.57
N GLY A 79 12.82 -0.92 12.71
CA GLY A 79 12.51 -0.25 13.97
C GLY A 79 11.09 -0.55 14.45
N THR A 80 10.10 -0.49 13.54
CA THR A 80 8.72 -0.85 13.86
C THR A 80 8.58 -2.34 14.18
N GLY A 81 9.26 -3.22 13.44
CA GLY A 81 9.28 -4.65 13.71
C GLY A 81 9.91 -5.00 15.05
N TRP A 82 11.02 -4.33 15.40
CA TRP A 82 11.69 -4.49 16.69
C TRP A 82 10.79 -4.05 17.85
N CYS A 83 10.03 -2.96 17.67
CA CYS A 83 9.04 -2.52 18.65
C CYS A 83 7.89 -3.54 18.83
N VAL A 84 7.45 -4.21 17.77
CA VAL A 84 6.47 -5.31 17.89
C VAL A 84 7.06 -6.46 18.71
N GLU A 85 8.26 -6.92 18.37
CA GLU A 85 8.88 -8.09 19.00
C GLU A 85 9.31 -7.87 20.46
N ASN A 86 9.74 -6.64 20.80
CA ASN A 86 10.41 -6.35 22.09
C ASN A 86 9.66 -5.35 22.98
N ARG A 87 8.78 -4.52 22.42
CA ARG A 87 8.02 -3.49 23.15
C ARG A 87 6.51 -3.75 23.17
N GLY A 88 6.05 -4.85 22.56
CA GLY A 88 4.63 -5.22 22.54
C GLY A 88 3.76 -4.24 21.74
N TRP A 89 4.32 -3.53 20.76
CA TRP A 89 3.53 -2.68 19.88
C TRP A 89 2.52 -3.51 19.09
N ARG A 90 1.30 -3.00 18.93
CA ARG A 90 0.26 -3.67 18.14
C ARG A 90 0.62 -3.57 16.66
N VAL A 91 0.61 -4.70 15.95
CA VAL A 91 0.92 -4.77 14.51
C VAL A 91 0.02 -3.88 13.67
N ALA A 92 -1.24 -3.69 14.10
CA ALA A 92 -2.19 -2.73 13.54
C ALA A 92 -1.56 -1.35 13.28
N TYR A 93 -0.83 -0.80 14.27
CA TYR A 93 -0.19 0.50 14.14
C TYR A 93 1.02 0.47 13.22
N THR A 94 1.91 -0.51 13.40
CA THR A 94 3.17 -0.58 12.63
C THR A 94 2.89 -0.80 11.15
N ARG A 95 1.94 -1.67 10.82
CA ARG A 95 1.49 -1.91 9.44
C ARG A 95 0.99 -0.64 8.77
N LYS A 96 0.22 0.17 9.50
CA LYS A 96 -0.35 1.42 9.00
C LYS A 96 0.70 2.54 8.88
N ILE A 97 1.65 2.62 9.81
CA ILE A 97 2.85 3.48 9.67
C ILE A 97 3.62 3.13 8.40
N ILE A 98 3.88 1.85 8.18
CA ILE A 98 4.61 1.37 7.00
C ILE A 98 3.84 1.67 5.72
N HIS A 99 2.54 1.40 5.71
CA HIS A 99 1.66 1.72 4.58
C HIS A 99 1.75 3.20 4.19
N VAL A 100 1.60 4.11 5.16
CA VAL A 100 1.74 5.56 4.93
C VAL A 100 3.14 5.88 4.42
N ALA A 101 4.19 5.30 5.01
CA ALA A 101 5.57 5.57 4.65
C ALA A 101 5.92 5.12 3.23
N PHE A 102 5.41 3.97 2.77
CA PHE A 102 5.64 3.51 1.40
C PHE A 102 5.06 4.45 0.34
N PHE A 103 4.00 5.19 0.67
CA PHE A 103 3.52 6.27 -0.18
C PHE A 103 4.31 7.56 0.05
N ALA A 104 4.38 8.06 1.29
CA ALA A 104 4.90 9.39 1.59
C ALA A 104 6.42 9.54 1.38
N VAL A 105 7.22 8.53 1.72
CA VAL A 105 8.69 8.63 1.71
C VAL A 105 9.23 8.85 0.30
N PRO A 106 8.86 8.06 -0.73
CA PRO A 106 9.27 8.35 -2.09
C PRO A 106 8.93 9.79 -2.47
N PHE A 107 7.67 10.22 -2.34
CA PHE A 107 7.25 11.58 -2.71
C PHE A 107 7.99 12.69 -1.96
N TRP A 108 8.32 12.48 -0.68
CA TRP A 108 9.05 13.47 0.10
C TRP A 108 10.49 13.63 -0.39
N PHE A 109 11.22 12.52 -0.60
CA PHE A 109 12.56 12.57 -1.20
C PHE A 109 12.52 13.14 -2.60
N ASP A 110 11.46 12.82 -3.33
CA ASP A 110 11.23 13.23 -4.70
C ASP A 110 11.06 14.75 -4.83
N ALA A 111 10.37 15.38 -3.87
CA ALA A 111 10.22 16.83 -3.81
C ALA A 111 11.51 17.58 -3.42
N HIS A 112 12.39 16.96 -2.63
CA HIS A 112 13.62 17.60 -2.12
C HIS A 112 14.87 17.26 -2.94
N MET A 113 14.80 16.22 -3.76
CA MET A 113 15.86 15.79 -4.69
C MET A 113 15.28 15.66 -6.10
N PRO A 114 14.71 16.75 -6.67
CA PRO A 114 13.97 16.67 -7.92
C PRO A 114 14.90 16.39 -9.10
N LEU A 115 14.58 15.35 -9.85
CA LEU A 115 15.14 15.10 -11.18
C LEU A 115 14.27 15.81 -12.24
N SER A 116 14.79 15.90 -13.47
CA SER A 116 14.05 16.47 -14.60
C SER A 116 12.69 15.77 -14.80
N GLU A 117 11.63 16.54 -15.07
CA GLU A 117 10.29 15.99 -15.33
C GLU A 117 10.30 15.03 -16.53
N ALA A 118 11.18 15.26 -17.51
CA ALA A 118 11.36 14.39 -18.67
C ALA A 118 11.77 12.95 -18.29
N GLU A 119 12.31 12.76 -17.08
CA GLU A 119 12.86 11.49 -16.59
C GLU A 119 12.08 10.94 -15.39
N SER A 120 10.93 11.54 -15.05
CA SER A 120 10.08 11.11 -13.93
C SER A 120 9.63 9.65 -14.05
N VAL A 121 9.53 9.14 -15.27
CA VAL A 121 9.19 7.73 -15.55
C VAL A 121 10.31 6.81 -15.09
N ILE A 122 11.57 7.11 -15.41
CA ILE A 122 12.73 6.30 -14.99
C ILE A 122 12.78 6.21 -13.47
N TRP A 123 12.46 7.31 -12.79
CA TRP A 123 12.41 7.36 -11.34
C TRP A 123 11.30 6.51 -10.72
N ALA A 124 10.09 6.61 -11.26
CA ALA A 124 8.98 5.76 -10.84
C ALA A 124 9.32 4.27 -11.02
N LEU A 125 9.99 3.91 -12.11
CA LEU A 125 10.43 2.53 -12.36
C LEU A 125 11.48 2.06 -11.34
N TRP A 126 12.43 2.91 -10.93
CA TRP A 126 13.36 2.59 -9.84
C TRP A 126 12.68 2.46 -8.49
N ASN A 127 11.70 3.32 -8.17
CA ASN A 127 10.88 3.19 -6.95
C ASN A 127 10.10 1.86 -6.94
N ILE A 128 9.51 1.47 -8.08
CA ILE A 128 8.83 0.17 -8.24
C ILE A 128 9.82 -0.99 -8.07
N ASN A 129 11.03 -0.87 -8.65
CA ASN A 129 12.07 -1.88 -8.52
C ASN A 129 12.49 -2.06 -7.05
N MET A 130 12.69 -0.98 -6.31
CA MET A 130 13.00 -1.00 -4.88
C MET A 130 11.92 -1.75 -4.08
N VAL A 131 10.63 -1.45 -4.31
CA VAL A 131 9.53 -2.15 -3.64
C VAL A 131 9.50 -3.65 -3.99
N GLY A 132 9.74 -3.99 -5.26
CA GLY A 132 9.82 -5.38 -5.71
C GLY A 132 10.94 -6.17 -5.00
N TRP A 133 12.10 -5.57 -4.80
CA TRP A 133 13.18 -6.19 -4.03
C TRP A 133 12.84 -6.36 -2.55
N ILE A 134 12.20 -5.37 -1.92
CA ILE A 134 11.73 -5.50 -0.53
C ILE A 134 10.73 -6.66 -0.41
N LEU A 135 9.81 -6.81 -1.37
CA LEU A 135 8.85 -7.92 -1.38
C LEU A 135 9.52 -9.30 -1.51
N LEU A 136 10.56 -9.41 -2.33
CA LEU A 136 11.37 -10.62 -2.46
C LEU A 136 12.14 -10.93 -1.17
N LEU A 137 12.71 -9.91 -0.52
CA LEU A 137 13.45 -10.08 0.74
C LEU A 137 12.57 -10.63 1.86
N ILE A 138 11.35 -10.12 2.03
CA ILE A 138 10.45 -10.58 3.09
C ILE A 138 9.84 -11.96 2.85
N THR A 139 10.17 -12.63 1.73
CA THR A 139 9.68 -13.97 1.46
C THR A 139 10.21 -14.98 2.47
N LYS A 140 9.37 -15.96 2.85
CA LYS A 140 9.69 -17.03 3.80
C LYS A 140 11.09 -17.67 3.64
N PRO A 141 11.56 -18.09 2.45
CA PRO A 141 12.89 -18.69 2.30
C PRO A 141 14.02 -17.71 2.64
N VAL A 142 13.88 -16.42 2.31
CA VAL A 142 14.91 -15.41 2.56
C VAL A 142 14.87 -14.91 4.00
N ARG A 143 13.69 -14.53 4.51
CA ARG A 143 13.55 -13.96 5.86
C ARG A 143 13.97 -14.93 6.97
N ARG A 144 13.82 -16.24 6.78
CA ARG A 144 14.25 -17.25 7.75
C ARG A 144 15.76 -17.39 7.86
N LEU A 145 16.50 -16.96 6.84
CA LEU A 145 17.96 -17.01 6.82
C LEU A 145 18.58 -15.75 7.44
N ILE A 146 17.88 -14.61 7.40
CA ILE A 146 18.40 -13.30 7.82
C ILE A 146 17.53 -12.74 8.96
N PRO A 147 18.02 -12.75 10.23
CA PRO A 147 17.24 -12.30 11.38
C PRO A 147 16.68 -10.88 11.26
N ILE A 148 17.46 -9.96 10.67
CA ILE A 148 17.03 -8.57 10.46
C ILE A 148 15.76 -8.53 9.59
N VAL A 149 15.70 -9.35 8.54
CA VAL A 149 14.56 -9.41 7.62
C VAL A 149 13.35 -10.07 8.28
N GLN A 150 13.57 -11.04 9.17
CA GLN A 150 12.50 -11.61 9.99
C GLN A 150 11.87 -10.55 10.90
N THR A 151 12.68 -9.73 11.58
CA THR A 151 12.18 -8.61 12.39
C THR A 151 11.45 -7.58 11.53
N MET A 152 11.96 -7.24 10.33
CA MET A 152 11.26 -6.36 9.38
C MET A 152 9.90 -6.92 8.95
N TYR A 153 9.73 -8.24 8.87
CA TYR A 153 8.44 -8.84 8.53
C TYR A 153 7.44 -8.74 9.69
N ALA A 154 7.90 -8.80 10.94
CA ALA A 154 7.05 -8.72 12.13
C ALA A 154 6.27 -7.40 12.22
N SER A 155 6.74 -6.33 11.58
CA SER A 155 6.03 -5.05 11.53
C SER A 155 4.73 -5.08 10.73
N SER A 156 4.57 -6.08 9.85
CA SER A 156 3.51 -6.16 8.84
C SER A 156 2.71 -7.48 8.89
N ASP A 157 3.11 -8.43 9.75
CA ASP A 157 2.48 -9.74 9.84
C ASP A 157 1.18 -9.70 10.65
N ARG A 158 0.05 -9.66 9.95
CA ARG A 158 -1.28 -9.60 10.56
C ARG A 158 -1.59 -10.87 11.35
N PRO A 159 -1.89 -10.76 12.66
CA PRO A 159 -2.24 -11.92 13.48
C PRO A 159 -3.45 -12.71 12.96
N GLU A 160 -4.42 -12.05 12.35
CA GLU A 160 -5.63 -12.61 11.78
C GLU A 160 -5.40 -13.33 10.44
N ASP A 161 -4.37 -12.94 9.68
CA ASP A 161 -4.03 -13.53 8.37
C ASP A 161 -2.81 -14.46 8.45
N LYS A 162 -2.52 -15.03 9.64
CA LYS A 162 -1.33 -15.86 9.88
C LYS A 162 -1.11 -16.92 8.81
N GLY A 163 0.07 -16.88 8.18
CA GLY A 163 0.46 -17.77 7.09
C GLY A 163 -0.03 -17.36 5.69
N LEU A 164 -0.87 -16.32 5.59
CA LEU A 164 -1.44 -15.78 4.36
C LEU A 164 -1.08 -14.30 4.12
N SER A 165 -0.70 -13.55 5.17
CA SER A 165 -0.28 -12.14 5.11
C SER A 165 0.68 -11.85 3.94
N GLN A 166 1.64 -12.75 3.70
CA GLN A 166 2.60 -12.61 2.61
C GLN A 166 1.93 -12.75 1.22
N ILE A 167 1.04 -13.71 1.04
CA ILE A 167 0.33 -13.93 -0.24
C ILE A 167 -0.51 -12.70 -0.57
N TYR A 168 -1.21 -12.15 0.42
CA TYR A 168 -1.98 -10.93 0.24
C TYR A 168 -1.11 -9.76 -0.19
N ALA A 169 0.05 -9.55 0.43
CA ALA A 169 1.00 -8.51 0.00
C ALA A 169 1.46 -8.71 -1.46
N TRP A 170 1.73 -9.96 -1.87
CA TRP A 170 2.13 -10.32 -3.23
C TRP A 170 1.05 -10.10 -4.30
N ILE A 171 -0.23 -10.07 -3.91
CA ILE A 171 -1.33 -9.76 -4.84
C ILE A 171 -1.62 -8.25 -4.80
N GLN A 172 -1.75 -7.71 -3.59
CA GLN A 172 -2.24 -6.37 -3.33
C GLN A 172 -1.28 -5.29 -3.86
N ILE A 173 0.03 -5.42 -3.62
CA ILE A 173 1.02 -4.39 -3.96
C ILE A 173 1.24 -4.31 -5.48
N PRO A 174 1.53 -5.41 -6.20
CA PRO A 174 1.67 -5.35 -7.65
C PRO A 174 0.40 -4.84 -8.34
N LEU A 175 -0.79 -5.27 -7.88
CA LEU A 175 -2.06 -4.78 -8.43
C LEU A 175 -2.22 -3.27 -8.23
N SER A 176 -1.88 -2.77 -7.04
CA SER A 176 -1.91 -1.33 -6.75
C SER A 176 -0.95 -0.54 -7.63
N ILE A 177 0.26 -1.06 -7.89
CA ILE A 177 1.26 -0.44 -8.77
C ILE A 177 0.73 -0.36 -10.21
N VAL A 178 0.13 -1.44 -10.72
CA VAL A 178 -0.46 -1.47 -12.07
C VAL A 178 -1.59 -0.46 -12.19
N ILE A 179 -2.48 -0.36 -11.20
CA ILE A 179 -3.58 0.61 -11.16
C ILE A 179 -3.03 2.04 -11.15
N ILE A 180 -2.09 2.35 -10.25
CA ILE A 180 -1.48 3.68 -10.17
C ILE A 180 -0.81 4.03 -11.49
N GLY A 181 0.04 3.16 -12.04
CA GLY A 181 0.74 3.41 -13.30
C GLY A 181 -0.20 3.60 -14.48
N GLY A 182 -1.20 2.73 -14.63
CA GLY A 182 -2.18 2.80 -15.71
C GLY A 182 -2.99 4.09 -15.67
N PHE A 183 -3.58 4.44 -14.52
CA PHE A 183 -4.36 5.67 -14.39
C PHE A 183 -3.50 6.94 -14.42
N SER A 184 -2.24 6.87 -14.00
CA SER A 184 -1.29 8.00 -14.17
C SER A 184 -1.09 8.35 -15.64
N VAL A 185 -0.98 7.34 -16.52
CA VAL A 185 -0.89 7.57 -17.97
C VAL A 185 -2.19 8.16 -18.50
N VAL A 186 -3.35 7.61 -18.11
CA VAL A 186 -4.66 8.12 -18.53
C VAL A 186 -4.85 9.58 -18.12
N LEU A 187 -4.62 9.92 -16.86
CA LEU A 187 -4.75 11.29 -16.36
C LEU A 187 -3.76 12.25 -17.04
N ARG A 188 -2.56 11.78 -17.40
CA ARG A 188 -1.61 12.59 -18.18
C ARG A 188 -2.14 12.89 -19.58
N VAL A 189 -2.73 11.92 -20.27
CA VAL A 189 -3.39 12.12 -21.58
C VAL A 189 -4.57 13.08 -21.48
N MET A 190 -5.29 13.07 -20.36
CA MET A 190 -6.41 13.98 -20.08
C MET A 190 -5.99 15.38 -19.59
N GLY A 191 -4.68 15.66 -19.47
CA GLY A 191 -4.19 16.95 -18.95
C GLY A 191 -4.34 17.14 -17.43
N ALA A 192 -4.72 16.09 -16.70
CA ALA A 192 -4.98 16.10 -15.26
C ALA A 192 -3.89 15.36 -14.44
N ALA A 193 -2.65 15.31 -14.93
CA ALA A 193 -1.55 14.58 -14.29
C ALA A 193 -1.29 14.96 -12.82
N LYS A 194 -1.57 16.22 -12.45
CA LYS A 194 -1.42 16.70 -11.06
C LYS A 194 -2.36 15.99 -10.09
N TRP A 195 -3.49 15.48 -10.57
CA TRP A 195 -4.52 14.85 -9.75
C TRP A 195 -4.25 13.37 -9.46
N THR A 196 -3.20 12.78 -10.04
CA THR A 196 -2.77 11.41 -9.76
C THR A 196 -2.56 11.17 -8.26
N MET A 197 -2.16 12.21 -7.53
CA MET A 197 -1.90 12.12 -6.10
C MET A 197 -3.16 12.07 -5.22
N ILE A 198 -4.31 12.52 -5.72
CA ILE A 198 -5.52 12.62 -4.89
C ILE A 198 -5.94 11.24 -4.36
N PRO A 199 -6.09 10.18 -5.18
CA PRO A 199 -6.44 8.86 -4.67
C PRO A 199 -5.34 8.23 -3.82
N ILE A 200 -4.06 8.51 -4.13
CA ILE A 200 -2.92 8.02 -3.35
C ILE A 200 -2.97 8.59 -1.93
N LEU A 201 -3.17 9.90 -1.79
CA LEU A 201 -3.27 10.56 -0.50
C LEU A 201 -4.54 10.15 0.25
N ALA A 202 -5.67 9.95 -0.45
CA ALA A 202 -6.89 9.45 0.17
C ALA A 202 -6.69 8.08 0.83
N VAL A 203 -5.96 7.17 0.17
CA VAL A 203 -5.60 5.86 0.75
C VAL A 203 -4.57 6.02 1.86
N ALA A 204 -3.46 6.73 1.61
CA ALA A 204 -2.39 6.88 2.58
C ALA A 204 -2.85 7.58 3.87
N ILE A 205 -3.58 8.68 3.78
CA ILE A 205 -4.06 9.45 4.94
C ILE A 205 -5.35 8.85 5.49
N GLY A 206 -6.34 8.59 4.63
CA GLY A 206 -7.65 8.10 5.06
C GLY A 206 -7.58 6.68 5.61
N ASP A 207 -7.30 5.70 4.75
CA ASP A 207 -7.20 4.30 5.18
C ASP A 207 -6.01 4.07 6.13
N GLY A 208 -4.88 4.73 5.89
CA GLY A 208 -3.70 4.63 6.75
C GLY A 208 -3.94 5.09 8.19
N LEU A 209 -4.84 6.05 8.45
CA LEU A 209 -5.15 6.51 9.80
C LEU A 209 -6.42 5.90 10.40
N ALA A 210 -7.29 5.30 9.58
CA ALA A 210 -8.57 4.76 10.04
C ALA A 210 -8.45 3.78 11.20
N GLU A 211 -7.56 2.79 11.09
CA GLU A 211 -7.34 1.78 12.13
C GLU A 211 -6.68 2.38 13.40
N PRO A 212 -5.60 3.19 13.31
CA PRO A 212 -5.05 3.88 14.47
C PRO A 212 -6.06 4.75 15.23
N VAL A 213 -6.89 5.51 14.51
CA VAL A 213 -7.92 6.38 15.10
C VAL A 213 -9.01 5.54 15.78
N ALA A 214 -9.44 4.44 15.17
CA ALA A 214 -10.41 3.54 15.75
C ALA A 214 -9.93 2.94 17.09
N VAL A 215 -8.66 2.54 17.17
CA VAL A 215 -8.08 2.01 18.41
C VAL A 215 -7.87 3.11 19.45
N PHE A 216 -7.42 4.30 19.02
CA PHE A 216 -7.27 5.45 19.91
C PHE A 216 -8.60 5.81 20.60
N TRP A 217 -9.72 5.75 19.87
CA TRP A 217 -11.04 5.98 20.46
C TRP A 217 -11.51 4.84 21.37
N GLU A 218 -11.10 3.60 21.09
CA GLU A 218 -11.48 2.42 21.89
C GLU A 218 -10.90 2.50 23.30
N ASP A 219 -9.64 2.94 23.40
CA ASP A 219 -8.93 3.10 24.66
C ASP A 219 -9.48 4.31 25.48
N ARG A 220 -10.20 5.25 24.84
CA ARG A 220 -10.83 6.41 25.49
C ARG A 220 -12.36 6.23 25.64
N LYS A 221 -12.77 5.18 26.36
CA LYS A 221 -14.19 4.90 26.68
C LYS A 221 -14.97 6.08 27.26
N TRP A 222 -14.29 7.03 27.92
CA TRP A 222 -14.92 8.21 28.53
C TRP A 222 -15.45 9.24 27.51
N PHE A 223 -15.06 9.14 26.24
CA PHE A 223 -15.54 9.99 25.14
C PHE A 223 -16.60 9.32 24.26
N GLY A 224 -17.12 8.15 24.67
CA GLY A 224 -18.12 7.39 23.91
C GLY A 224 -17.58 6.09 23.29
N GLY A 225 -16.26 5.88 23.31
CA GLY A 225 -15.63 4.68 22.77
C GLY A 225 -15.75 4.57 21.24
N THR A 226 -15.41 3.40 20.69
CA THR A 226 -15.47 3.13 19.25
C THR A 226 -16.82 2.51 18.89
N HIS A 227 -17.55 3.17 17.99
CA HIS A 227 -18.85 2.68 17.51
C HIS A 227 -18.65 1.69 16.38
N LYS A 228 -18.70 0.40 16.74
CA LYS A 228 -18.50 -0.70 15.81
C LYS A 228 -19.78 -1.07 15.07
N TYR A 229 -19.68 -1.29 13.77
CA TYR A 229 -20.76 -1.80 12.92
C TYR A 229 -20.25 -2.96 12.07
N ARG A 230 -21.19 -3.76 11.57
CA ARG A 230 -20.90 -4.98 10.79
C ARG A 230 -21.13 -4.72 9.32
N THR A 231 -20.16 -5.05 8.49
CA THR A 231 -20.25 -4.96 7.03
C THR A 231 -19.92 -6.30 6.39
N ARG A 232 -20.38 -6.49 5.15
CA ARG A 232 -19.99 -7.62 4.32
C ARG A 232 -19.03 -7.11 3.25
N GLY A 233 -17.88 -7.74 3.12
CA GLY A 233 -16.94 -7.46 2.04
C GLY A 233 -17.49 -7.96 0.70
N LEU A 234 -17.23 -7.22 -0.37
CA LEU A 234 -17.50 -7.64 -1.73
C LEU A 234 -16.75 -8.95 -1.98
N PHE A 235 -17.43 -9.94 -2.57
CA PHE A 235 -16.86 -11.27 -2.86
C PHE A 235 -16.33 -12.06 -1.65
N SER A 236 -16.66 -11.66 -0.41
CA SER A 236 -16.19 -12.34 0.81
C SER A 236 -17.14 -13.42 1.32
N GLY A 237 -18.13 -13.83 0.52
CA GLY A 237 -19.17 -14.78 0.91
C GLY A 237 -19.93 -14.32 2.17
N ASP A 238 -20.01 -15.19 3.17
CA ASP A 238 -20.68 -14.94 4.46
C ASP A 238 -19.79 -14.27 5.52
N ARG A 239 -18.53 -13.91 5.19
CA ARG A 239 -17.63 -13.27 6.16
C ARG A 239 -18.11 -11.87 6.51
N VAL A 240 -18.43 -11.67 7.78
CA VAL A 240 -18.85 -10.37 8.35
C VAL A 240 -17.66 -9.71 9.01
N PHE A 241 -17.30 -8.52 8.53
CA PHE A 241 -16.22 -7.71 9.08
C PHE A 241 -16.79 -6.70 10.07
N THR A 242 -15.98 -6.37 11.08
CA THR A 242 -16.31 -5.29 12.01
C THR A 242 -15.51 -4.05 11.62
N ARG A 243 -16.21 -2.93 11.44
CA ARG A 243 -15.66 -1.61 11.14
C ARG A 243 -16.12 -0.60 12.19
N SER A 244 -15.54 0.60 12.20
CA SER A 244 -15.81 1.65 13.19
C SER A 244 -16.20 2.95 12.51
N ILE A 245 -17.20 3.65 13.03
CA ILE A 245 -17.64 4.95 12.50
C ILE A 245 -16.49 5.96 12.51
N GLU A 246 -15.66 5.92 13.54
CA GLU A 246 -14.50 6.79 13.72
C GLU A 246 -13.43 6.55 12.65
N GLY A 247 -13.19 5.27 12.33
CA GLY A 247 -12.30 4.86 11.24
C GLY A 247 -12.81 5.35 9.88
N SER A 248 -14.07 5.10 9.54
CA SER A 248 -14.64 5.54 8.25
C SER A 248 -14.80 7.06 8.17
N GLY A 249 -15.04 7.74 9.29
CA GLY A 249 -14.98 9.20 9.36
C GLY A 249 -13.58 9.75 9.07
N THR A 250 -12.54 9.04 9.49
CA THR A 250 -11.14 9.36 9.15
C THR A 250 -10.88 9.20 7.66
N VAL A 251 -11.43 8.15 7.03
CA VAL A 251 -11.36 7.95 5.57
C VAL A 251 -12.04 9.10 4.82
N PHE A 252 -13.22 9.51 5.26
CA PHE A 252 -13.96 10.63 4.67
C PHE A 252 -13.17 11.93 4.76
N VAL A 253 -12.73 12.30 5.97
CA VAL A 253 -11.98 13.54 6.21
C VAL A 253 -10.62 13.51 5.53
N GLY A 254 -9.91 12.39 5.59
CA GLY A 254 -8.63 12.19 4.90
C GLY A 254 -8.76 12.36 3.39
N THR A 255 -9.84 11.84 2.79
CA THR A 255 -10.14 12.03 1.36
C THR A 255 -10.45 13.48 1.05
N LEU A 256 -11.20 14.18 1.92
CA LEU A 256 -11.49 15.61 1.74
C LEU A 256 -10.20 16.44 1.78
N VAL A 257 -9.31 16.18 2.74
CA VAL A 257 -8.00 16.84 2.83
C VAL A 257 -7.19 16.60 1.55
N SER A 258 -7.19 15.38 1.03
CA SER A 258 -6.49 15.05 -0.23
C SER A 258 -6.99 15.86 -1.42
N VAL A 259 -8.29 16.12 -1.53
CA VAL A 259 -8.87 17.01 -2.55
C VAL A 259 -8.45 18.45 -2.31
N LEU A 260 -8.56 18.92 -1.06
CA LEU A 260 -8.26 20.31 -0.70
C LEU A 260 -6.80 20.69 -0.96
N ILE A 261 -5.84 19.77 -0.82
CA ILE A 261 -4.43 20.03 -1.19
C ILE A 261 -4.30 20.49 -2.65
N TYR A 262 -5.20 20.05 -3.54
CA TYR A 262 -5.19 20.36 -4.98
C TYR A 262 -6.25 21.38 -5.40
N LEU A 263 -6.87 22.10 -4.46
CA LEU A 263 -8.01 23.00 -4.73
C LEU A 263 -7.71 24.06 -5.81
N ASN A 264 -6.48 24.59 -5.84
CA ASN A 264 -6.05 25.65 -6.77
C ASN A 264 -5.84 25.15 -8.21
N THR A 265 -5.96 23.83 -8.45
CA THR A 265 -5.79 23.23 -9.77
C THR A 265 -7.11 22.87 -10.45
N MET A 266 -8.24 23.13 -9.78
CA MET A 266 -9.58 22.68 -10.19
C MET A 266 -10.48 23.87 -10.51
N SER A 267 -11.42 23.68 -11.44
CA SER A 267 -12.56 24.58 -11.60
C SER A 267 -13.56 24.41 -10.44
N ASN A 268 -14.46 25.37 -10.26
CA ASN A 268 -15.51 25.26 -9.23
C ASN A 268 -16.38 24.01 -9.41
N GLY A 269 -16.69 23.64 -10.66
CA GLY A 269 -17.48 22.43 -10.96
C GLY A 269 -16.73 21.15 -10.59
N GLN A 270 -15.44 21.07 -10.92
CA GLN A 270 -14.57 19.95 -10.59
C GLN A 270 -14.40 19.81 -9.07
N LEU A 271 -14.19 20.92 -8.36
CA LEU A 271 -14.05 20.93 -6.91
C LEU A 271 -15.32 20.44 -6.22
N ILE A 272 -16.50 20.95 -6.62
CA ILE A 272 -17.79 20.50 -6.08
C ILE A 272 -17.97 19.01 -6.32
N PHE A 273 -17.68 18.54 -7.53
CA PHE A 273 -17.76 17.11 -7.84
C PHE A 273 -16.83 16.28 -6.96
N PHE A 274 -15.56 16.68 -6.82
CA PHE A 274 -14.61 15.96 -5.97
C PHE A 274 -15.06 15.91 -4.51
N VAL A 275 -15.44 17.04 -3.92
CA VAL A 275 -15.85 17.12 -2.50
C VAL A 275 -17.13 16.32 -2.23
N CYS A 276 -18.08 16.31 -3.17
CA CYS A 276 -19.34 15.60 -3.00
C CYS A 276 -19.26 14.11 -3.32
N VAL A 277 -18.44 13.70 -4.29
CA VAL A 277 -18.45 12.32 -4.79
C VAL A 277 -17.31 11.51 -4.20
N LEU A 278 -16.07 12.01 -4.25
CA LEU A 278 -14.90 11.19 -3.94
C LEU A 278 -14.85 10.74 -2.47
N PRO A 279 -15.01 11.61 -1.44
CA PRO A 279 -15.05 11.18 -0.04
C PRO A 279 -16.13 10.15 0.24
N ILE A 280 -17.33 10.31 -0.32
CA ILE A 280 -18.45 9.39 -0.11
C ILE A 280 -18.10 8.02 -0.69
N VAL A 281 -17.63 7.97 -1.94
CA VAL A 281 -17.31 6.69 -2.60
C VAL A 281 -16.14 5.99 -1.92
N ILE A 282 -15.03 6.68 -1.61
CA ILE A 282 -13.89 6.05 -0.93
C ILE A 282 -14.30 5.51 0.45
N THR A 283 -15.14 6.24 1.18
CA THR A 283 -15.64 5.79 2.49
C THR A 283 -16.52 4.54 2.34
N ILE A 284 -17.45 4.52 1.37
CA ILE A 284 -18.26 3.33 1.08
C ILE A 284 -17.36 2.14 0.69
N LEU A 285 -16.35 2.38 -0.15
CA LEU A 285 -15.44 1.34 -0.62
C LEU A 285 -14.59 0.75 0.51
N GLU A 286 -14.12 1.56 1.46
CA GLU A 286 -13.43 1.03 2.64
C GLU A 286 -14.31 0.04 3.43
N MET A 287 -15.62 0.34 3.51
CA MET A 287 -16.58 -0.53 4.21
C MET A 287 -16.84 -1.86 3.49
N VAL A 288 -16.82 -1.86 2.16
CA VAL A 288 -17.21 -3.01 1.34
C VAL A 288 -16.05 -3.69 0.62
N ALA A 289 -14.82 -3.15 0.66
CA ALA A 289 -13.72 -3.71 -0.11
C ALA A 289 -13.46 -5.18 0.26
N PRO A 290 -13.07 -6.03 -0.73
CA PRO A 290 -12.72 -7.42 -0.45
C PRO A 290 -11.57 -7.50 0.56
N HIS A 291 -11.60 -8.52 1.42
CA HIS A 291 -10.56 -8.74 2.43
C HIS A 291 -9.17 -8.72 1.80
N SER A 292 -8.27 -7.91 2.36
CA SER A 292 -6.88 -7.76 1.90
C SER A 292 -6.68 -7.22 0.47
N LEU A 293 -7.73 -6.74 -0.19
CA LEU A 293 -7.68 -6.02 -1.48
C LEU A 293 -8.25 -4.59 -1.36
N ASP A 294 -8.28 -4.05 -0.15
CA ASP A 294 -8.68 -2.68 0.16
C ASP A 294 -7.95 -1.65 -0.71
N ASN A 295 -6.62 -1.57 -0.63
CA ASN A 295 -5.85 -0.56 -1.36
C ASN A 295 -6.09 -0.56 -2.89
N PRO A 296 -5.95 -1.68 -3.62
CA PRO A 296 -6.17 -1.66 -5.05
C PRO A 296 -7.61 -1.29 -5.41
N PHE A 297 -8.60 -1.69 -4.58
CA PHE A 297 -9.99 -1.34 -4.82
C PHE A 297 -10.25 0.16 -4.61
N LEU A 298 -9.78 0.73 -3.50
CA LEU A 298 -9.90 2.15 -3.20
C LEU A 298 -9.18 3.01 -4.25
N LEU A 299 -7.95 2.60 -4.65
CA LEU A 299 -7.20 3.27 -5.70
C LEU A 299 -7.93 3.23 -7.04
N PHE A 300 -8.42 2.06 -7.47
CA PHE A 300 -9.08 1.90 -8.76
C PHE A 300 -10.27 2.84 -8.91
N PHE A 301 -11.20 2.83 -7.95
CA PHE A 301 -12.38 3.69 -8.01
C PHE A 301 -12.05 5.15 -7.72
N GLY A 302 -11.08 5.43 -6.85
CA GLY A 302 -10.61 6.79 -6.63
C GLY A 302 -10.06 7.41 -7.92
N TYR A 303 -9.26 6.66 -8.68
CA TYR A 303 -8.78 7.09 -9.98
C TYR A 303 -9.89 7.20 -11.01
N LEU A 304 -10.83 6.25 -11.05
CA LEU A 304 -11.98 6.31 -11.95
C LEU A 304 -12.78 7.60 -11.75
N ILE A 305 -13.06 7.96 -10.50
CA ILE A 305 -13.75 9.22 -10.17
C ILE A 305 -12.90 10.43 -10.55
N THR A 306 -11.59 10.37 -10.33
CA THR A 306 -10.65 11.44 -10.73
C THR A 306 -10.68 11.66 -12.24
N CYS A 307 -10.73 10.58 -13.04
CA CYS A 307 -10.90 10.66 -14.49
C CYS A 307 -12.27 11.26 -14.85
N CYS A 308 -13.36 10.84 -14.20
CA CYS A 308 -14.68 11.43 -14.42
C CYS A 308 -14.69 12.93 -14.12
N ALA A 309 -14.04 13.36 -13.03
CA ALA A 309 -13.92 14.77 -12.68
C ALA A 309 -13.18 15.58 -13.75
N SER A 310 -12.17 14.99 -14.39
CA SER A 310 -11.41 15.68 -15.46
C SER A 310 -12.18 15.88 -16.76
N LEU A 311 -13.34 15.24 -16.90
CA LEU A 311 -14.26 15.43 -18.03
C LEU A 311 -15.31 16.51 -17.79
N ILE A 312 -15.37 17.09 -16.57
CA ILE A 312 -16.28 18.18 -16.17
C ILE A 312 -15.58 19.52 -16.40
#